data_AF-A0A4Q9DDI8-F1
#
_entry.id   AF-A0A4Q9DDI8-F1
#
_cell.length_a   1.000
_cell.length_b   1.000
_cell.length_c   1.000
_cell.angle_alpha   90.00
_cell.angle_beta   90.00
_cell.angle_gamma   90.00
#
_symmetry.space_group_name_H-M   'P 1'
#
loop_
_entity.id
_entity.type
_entity.pdbx_description
1 polymer ?
#
loop_
_entity_poly.entity_id
_entity_poly.type
_entity_poly.pdbx_seq_one_letter_code
_entity_poly.pdbx_strand_id
1 'polypeptide(L)' 'MKASEYRNLTTAEIEQKIAGFKEQLFNLRFQLATGQLDNPTQLQKVRKDIARAKTVLRERELGIIS' A
#
# COMPACT_ATOMS: atom_id res chain seq x y z
N MET A 1 4.68 5.56 -3.33
CA MET A 1 5.95 5.62 -2.55
C MET A 1 7.03 4.76 -3.22
N LYS A 2 8.32 5.03 -3.01
CA LYS A 2 9.41 4.15 -3.50
C LYS A 2 9.58 2.97 -2.54
N ALA A 3 9.93 1.79 -3.07
CA ALA A 3 10.11 0.58 -2.24
C ALA A 3 11.16 0.76 -1.14
N SER A 4 12.15 1.63 -1.37
CA SER A 4 13.20 2.00 -0.40
C SER A 4 12.65 2.61 0.89
N GLU A 5 11.56 3.38 0.83
CA GLU A 5 10.95 3.99 2.02
C GLU A 5 10.31 2.95 2.93
N TYR A 6 9.80 1.85 2.37
CA TYR A 6 9.25 0.75 3.16
C TYR A 6 10.34 -0.12 3.79
N ARG A 7 11.52 -0.21 3.17
CA ARG A 7 12.66 -0.96 3.74
C ARG A 7 13.23 -0.33 5.00
N ASN A 8 13.09 0.99 5.16
CA ASN A 8 13.57 1.71 6.35
C ASN A 8 12.60 1.70 7.53
N LEU A 9 11.33 1.32 7.31
CA LEU A 9 10.29 1.29 8.35
C LEU A 9 10.30 -0.03 9.10
N THR A 10 9.88 -0.07 10.37
CA THR A 10 9.73 -1.34 11.11
C THR A 10 8.57 -2.17 10.54
N THR A 11 8.55 -3.49 10.82
CA THR A 11 7.45 -4.38 10.38
C THR A 11 6.09 -3.88 10.88
N ALA A 12 6.01 -3.41 12.13
CA ALA A 12 4.80 -2.83 12.69
C ALA A 12 4.32 -1.57 11.95
N GLU A 13 5.23 -0.68 11.57
CA GLU A 13 4.88 0.53 10.80
C GLU A 13 4.41 0.18 9.37
N ILE A 14 4.99 -0.85 8.76
CA ILE A 14 4.53 -1.35 7.45
C ILE A 14 3.10 -1.88 7.57
N GLU A 15 2.78 -2.65 8.61
CA GLU A 15 1.43 -3.16 8.84
C GLU A 15 0.43 -2.04 9.09
N GLN A 16 0.78 -1.03 9.89
CA GLN A 16 -0.05 0.15 10.09
C GLN A 16 -0.31 0.91 8.78
N LYS A 17 0.72 1.09 7.95
CA LYS A 17 0.53 1.70 6.61
C LYS A 17 -0.37 0.86 5.71
N ILE A 18 -0.24 -0.48 5.73
CA ILE A 18 -1.13 -1.37 4.97
C ILE A 18 -2.58 -1.20 5.41
N ALA A 19 -2.84 -1.07 6.72
CA ALA A 19 -4.18 -0.81 7.24
C ALA A 19 -4.72 0.53 6.71
N GLY A 20 -3.95 1.61 6.81
CA GLY A 20 -4.35 2.92 6.28
C GLY A 20 -4.59 2.92 4.77
N PHE A 21 -3.76 2.23 3.99
CA PHE A 21 -3.97 2.11 2.54
C PHE A 21 -5.20 1.26 2.19
N LYS A 22 -5.58 0.28 3.01
CA LYS A 22 -6.82 -0.47 2.81
C LYS A 22 -8.05 0.41 3.01
N GLU A 23 -8.05 1.27 4.03
CA GLU A 23 -9.13 2.24 4.25
C GLU A 23 -9.22 3.25 3.11
N GLN A 24 -8.09 3.78 2.65
CA GLN A 24 -8.05 4.65 1.48
C GLN A 24 -8.57 3.94 0.23
N LEU A 25 -8.20 2.67 0.02
CA LEU A 25 -8.70 1.88 -1.10
C LEU A 25 -10.21 1.64 -0.99
N PHE A 26 -10.74 1.44 0.21
CA PHE A 26 -12.18 1.33 0.45
C PHE A 26 -12.91 2.62 0.08
N ASN A 27 -12.42 3.77 0.55
CA ASN A 27 -12.98 5.07 0.21
C ASN A 27 -12.91 5.37 -1.29
N LEU A 28 -11.80 5.04 -1.95
CA LEU A 28 -11.65 5.19 -3.41
C LEU A 28 -12.59 4.26 -4.17
N ARG A 29 -12.81 3.02 -3.71
CA ARG A 29 -13.80 2.10 -4.31
C ARG A 29 -15.22 2.61 -4.10
N PHE A 30 -15.51 3.22 -2.95
CA PHE A 30 -16.79 3.84 -2.68
C PHE A 30 -17.02 5.04 -3.61
N GLN A 31 -16.03 5.94 -3.76
CA GLN A 31 -16.08 7.06 -4.71
C GLN A 31 -16.21 6.60 -6.18
N LEU A 32 -15.58 5.47 -6.53
CA LEU A 32 -15.75 4.85 -7.85
C LEU A 32 -17.19 4.37 -8.04
N ALA A 33 -17.79 3.75 -7.02
CA ALA A 33 -19.17 3.28 -7.07
C ALA A 33 -20.19 4.43 -7.11
N THR A 34 -19.90 5.56 -6.47
CA THR A 34 -20.72 6.78 -6.54
C THR A 34 -20.51 7.60 -7.82
N GLY A 35 -19.54 7.22 -8.66
CA GLY A 35 -19.26 7.89 -9.94
C GLY A 35 -18.56 9.24 -9.82
N GLN A 36 -18.12 9.64 -8.63
CA GLN A 36 -17.40 10.91 -8.37
C GLN A 36 -15.88 10.72 -8.32
N LEU A 37 -15.35 9.69 -9.00
CA LEU A 37 -13.93 9.41 -8.93
C LEU A 37 -13.15 10.34 -9.86
N ASP A 38 -12.58 11.40 -9.30
CA ASP A 38 -11.78 12.36 -10.06
C ASP A 38 -10.52 11.76 -10.70
N ASN A 39 -9.90 10.75 -10.06
CA ASN A 39 -8.60 10.23 -10.48
C ASN A 39 -8.47 8.69 -10.34
N PRO A 40 -8.81 7.91 -11.39
CA PRO A 40 -8.66 6.44 -11.39
C PRO A 40 -7.21 5.97 -11.19
N THR A 41 -6.23 6.80 -11.55
CA THR A 41 -4.81 6.54 -11.34
C THR A 41 -4.45 6.39 -9.85
N GLN A 42 -5.19 7.04 -8.94
CA GLN A 42 -4.95 6.91 -7.49
C GLN A 42 -5.27 5.51 -6.99
N LEU A 43 -6.33 4.87 -7.49
CA LEU A 43 -6.68 3.49 -7.15
C LEU A 43 -5.53 2.54 -7.50
N GLN A 44 -4.92 2.71 -8.67
CA GLN A 44 -3.80 1.90 -9.12
C GLN A 44 -2.53 2.18 -8.28
N LYS A 45 -2.28 3.44 -7.89
CA LYS A 45 -1.16 3.81 -7.01
C LYS A 45 -1.30 3.16 -5.63
N VAL A 46 -2.46 3.28 -4.99
CA VAL A 46 -2.72 2.69 -3.67
C VAL A 46 -2.57 1.16 -3.71
N ARG A 47 -3.10 0.50 -4.75
CA ARG A 47 -2.89 -0.95 -4.94
C ARG A 47 -1.40 -1.32 -5.07
N LYS A 48 -0.63 -0.55 -5.85
CA LYS A 48 0.82 -0.79 -6.01
C LYS A 48 1.58 -0.56 -4.71
N ASP A 49 1.19 0.44 -3.93
CA ASP A 49 1.84 0.73 -2.64
C ASP A 49 1.55 -0.36 -1.59
N ILE A 50 0.31 -0.90 -1.53
CA ILE A 50 0.00 -2.09 -0.72
C ILE A 50 0.83 -3.30 -1.15
N ALA A 51 0.94 -3.55 -2.47
CA ALA A 51 1.72 -4.67 -2.99
C ALA A 51 3.19 -4.55 -2.57
N ARG A 52 3.80 -3.38 -2.74
CA ARG A 52 5.19 -3.12 -2.33
C ARG A 52 5.41 -3.32 -0.84
N ALA A 53 4.51 -2.81 0.00
CA ALA A 53 4.58 -2.99 1.45
C ALA A 53 4.54 -4.48 1.85
N LYS A 54 3.64 -5.26 1.24
CA LYS A 54 3.58 -6.71 1.44
C LYS A 54 4.81 -7.45 0.94
N THR A 55 5.37 -7.05 -0.21
CA THR A 55 6.59 -7.64 -0.74
C THR A 55 7.76 -7.43 0.22
N VAL A 56 7.94 -6.23 0.76
CA VAL A 56 9.01 -5.94 1.75
C VAL A 56 8.81 -6.75 3.04
N LEU A 57 7.58 -6.89 3.51
CA LEU A 57 7.25 -7.76 4.65
C LEU A 57 7.67 -9.21 4.38
N ARG A 58 7.36 -9.72 3.18
CA ARG A 58 7.72 -11.08 2.76
C ARG A 58 9.22 -11.25 2.56
N GLU A 59 9.91 -10.26 2.00
CA GLU A 59 11.38 -10.24 1.86
C GLU A 59 12.06 -10.36 3.24
N ARG A 60 11.53 -9.66 4.26
CA ARG A 60 12.00 -9.76 5.65
C ARG A 60 11.75 -11.13 6.27
N GLU A 61 10.55 -11.69 6.10
CA GLU A 61 10.23 -13.04 6.58
C GLU A 61 11.15 -14.10 5.96
N LEU A 62 11.49 -13.94 4.68
CA LEU A 62 12.37 -14.85 3.95
C LEU A 62 13.86 -14.62 4.21
N GLY A 63 14.22 -13.61 5.02
CA GLY A 63 15.62 -13.26 5.28
C GLY A 63 16.37 -12.77 4.03
N ILE A 64 15.66 -12.37 2.98
CA ILE A 64 16.23 -11.83 1.75
C ILE A 64 16.57 -10.36 2.05
N ILE A 65 17.70 -10.16 2.72
CA ILE A 65 18.25 -8.84 2.96
C ILE A 65 19.01 -8.44 1.68
N SER A 66 18.41 -7.55 0.89
CA SER A 66 19.04 -6.86 -0.25
C SER A 66 19.09 -5.36 -0.04
#